data_AF-I5BV70-F1
#
_entry.id   AF-I5BV70-F1
#
_cell.length_a   1.000
_cell.length_b   1.000
_cell.length_c   1.000
_cell.angle_alpha   90.00
_cell.angle_beta   90.00
_cell.angle_gamma   90.00
#
_symmetry.space_group_name_H-M   'P 1'
#
loop_
_entity.id
_entity.type
_entity.pdbx_description
1 polymer ?
#
loop_
_entity_poly.entity_id
_entity_poly.type
_entity_poly.pdbx_seq_one_letter_code
_entity_poly.pdbx_strand_id
1 'polypeptide(L)'
;MTSREQLEDLFRAEIERMNESMDDLAFAARRTGSAAEDNVRADTLIGWAYRLIQLFGTGRLMRFDENCPAKRVLKEAGFTHPQIDDIAETFEQERTECRSRYFERFLKAEMDAHGVKDTPLNRERATQQIMRAKADVLLGGPERYGPTSRDSDVAGLFTEAQTPPSSAPEASSNPSPTTVEPKQPEENLATVITPAAAQTEALQASEPPPKPSSLASATHEAETPPALVNAPAPTPESVTPSAAAAPSPAPDDTDGIDLPLSQFLSECDALMKSNQHHWETATAKDVKVAVTMLVGVLGEQGVTQSSQMRQIHLGKLREHFDRILANYGRSARLRDLGTAALREASVQRLKSDMEAGREPPKMGLGPSTIRKHLANIQTFLSFIKGRGYHVPNLTMDGLRPKKPKLSDVRRITDKPGPNSCAPCSTCRSLRAARVRRNRRAKGHTSTILRIIFCPC
;
A
#
# COMPACT_ATOMS: atom_id res chain seq x y z
N MET A 1 -0.52 26.88 8.20
CA MET A 1 0.19 25.93 7.32
C MET A 1 -0.47 24.56 7.47
N THR A 2 -0.46 23.71 6.45
CA THR A 2 -1.01 22.34 6.58
C THR A 2 -0.30 21.57 7.68
N SER A 3 -1.05 20.87 8.53
CA SER A 3 -0.45 19.99 9.54
C SER A 3 0.04 18.69 8.88
N ARG A 4 0.98 18.02 9.56
CA ARG A 4 1.44 16.69 9.14
C ARG A 4 0.29 15.68 9.13
N GLU A 5 -0.55 15.72 10.16
CA GLU A 5 -1.72 14.85 10.32
C GLU A 5 -2.70 14.99 9.13
N GLN A 6 -2.99 16.22 8.69
CA GLN A 6 -3.84 16.46 7.53
C GLN A 6 -3.29 15.87 6.22
N LEU A 7 -1.97 15.91 6.06
CA LEU A 7 -1.29 15.31 4.90
C LEU A 7 -1.27 13.78 4.98
N GLU A 8 -1.13 13.21 6.18
CA GLU A 8 -1.20 11.77 6.42
C GLU A 8 -2.63 11.22 6.21
N ASP A 9 -3.66 12.00 6.55
CA ASP A 9 -5.05 11.66 6.29
C ASP A 9 -5.37 11.66 4.79
N LEU A 10 -4.89 12.68 4.05
CA LEU A 10 -4.98 12.71 2.58
C LEU A 10 -4.29 11.50 1.94
N PHE A 11 -3.09 11.17 2.40
CA PHE A 11 -2.36 9.99 1.94
C PHE A 11 -3.16 8.72 2.18
N ARG A 12 -3.69 8.51 3.39
CA ARG A 12 -4.47 7.31 3.74
C ARG A 12 -5.75 7.19 2.93
N ALA A 13 -6.49 8.29 2.77
CA ALA A 13 -7.71 8.33 1.97
C ALA A 13 -7.42 7.95 0.51
N GLU A 14 -6.31 8.42 -0.05
CA GLU A 14 -5.93 8.08 -1.42
C GLU A 14 -5.47 6.63 -1.57
N ILE A 15 -4.75 6.07 -0.58
CA ILE A 15 -4.42 4.63 -0.55
C ILE A 15 -5.70 3.78 -0.57
N GLU A 16 -6.71 4.13 0.23
CA GLU A 16 -7.98 3.41 0.28
C GLU A 16 -8.71 3.48 -1.07
N ARG A 17 -8.85 4.68 -1.64
CA ARG A 17 -9.49 4.90 -2.95
C ARG A 17 -8.78 4.13 -4.07
N MET A 18 -7.45 4.17 -4.10
CA MET A 18 -6.66 3.46 -5.10
C MET A 18 -6.78 1.96 -4.95
N ASN A 19 -6.73 1.41 -3.73
CA ASN A 19 -6.91 -0.03 -3.54
C ASN A 19 -8.29 -0.50 -4.01
N GLU A 20 -9.35 0.25 -3.72
CA GLU A 20 -10.70 -0.05 -4.24
C GLU A 20 -10.71 -0.05 -5.78
N SER A 21 -10.16 1.00 -6.41
CA SER A 21 -10.05 1.09 -7.88
C SER A 21 -9.23 -0.07 -8.48
N MET A 22 -8.13 -0.46 -7.82
CA MET A 22 -7.27 -1.53 -8.30
C MET A 22 -7.92 -2.92 -8.13
N ASP A 23 -8.71 -3.13 -7.08
CA ASP A 23 -9.50 -4.35 -6.91
C ASP A 23 -10.54 -4.51 -8.04
N ASP A 24 -11.20 -3.42 -8.42
CA ASP A 24 -12.15 -3.38 -9.54
C ASP A 24 -11.46 -3.63 -10.89
N LEU A 25 -10.31 -2.99 -11.14
CA LEU A 25 -9.50 -3.21 -12.34
C LEU A 25 -9.01 -4.66 -12.43
N ALA A 26 -8.48 -5.22 -11.34
CA ALA A 26 -8.05 -6.61 -11.29
C ALA A 26 -9.22 -7.59 -11.49
N PHE A 27 -10.40 -7.27 -10.95
CA PHE A 27 -11.62 -8.03 -11.22
C PHE A 27 -12.01 -7.97 -12.70
N ALA A 28 -11.98 -6.79 -13.32
CA ALA A 28 -12.29 -6.61 -14.74
C ALA A 28 -11.29 -7.36 -15.64
N ALA A 29 -9.98 -7.20 -15.40
CA ALA A 29 -8.91 -7.86 -16.14
C ALA A 29 -9.07 -9.40 -16.15
N ARG A 30 -9.42 -9.98 -14.99
CA ARG A 30 -9.71 -11.43 -14.88
C ARG A 30 -10.92 -11.87 -15.68
N ARG A 31 -11.91 -11.00 -15.90
CA ARG A 31 -13.11 -11.33 -16.69
C ARG A 31 -12.90 -11.18 -18.18
N THR A 32 -12.08 -10.22 -18.59
CA THR A 32 -11.78 -9.96 -20.01
C THR A 32 -10.67 -10.85 -20.54
N GLY A 33 -9.94 -11.56 -19.67
CA GLY A 33 -8.81 -12.40 -20.06
C GLY A 33 -7.56 -11.57 -20.39
N SER A 34 -7.45 -10.35 -19.85
CA SER A 34 -6.26 -9.52 -20.00
C SER A 34 -5.04 -10.25 -19.42
N ALA A 35 -3.91 -10.20 -20.11
CA ALA A 35 -2.67 -10.79 -19.61
C ALA A 35 -2.25 -10.08 -18.31
N ALA A 36 -1.92 -10.86 -17.28
CA ALA A 36 -1.49 -10.33 -15.99
C ALA A 36 -0.21 -9.48 -16.14
N GLU A 37 0.70 -9.91 -17.01
CA GLU A 37 1.99 -9.25 -17.27
C GLU A 37 1.80 -7.84 -17.84
N ASP A 38 0.88 -7.64 -18.79
CA ASP A 38 0.58 -6.32 -19.36
C ASP A 38 0.05 -5.35 -18.28
N ASN A 39 -0.80 -5.85 -17.38
CA ASN A 39 -1.34 -5.03 -16.30
C ASN A 39 -0.26 -4.66 -15.28
N VAL A 40 0.62 -5.61 -14.91
CA VAL A 40 1.73 -5.33 -14.00
C VAL A 40 2.74 -4.37 -14.63
N ARG A 41 3.01 -4.49 -15.94
CA ARG A 41 3.84 -3.55 -16.69
C ARG A 41 3.24 -2.15 -16.65
N ALA A 42 1.94 -2.01 -16.94
CA ALA A 42 1.23 -0.73 -16.89
C ALA A 42 1.27 -0.10 -15.49
N ASP A 43 1.00 -0.89 -14.45
CA ASP A 43 1.09 -0.45 -13.05
C ASP A 43 2.49 0.03 -12.69
N THR A 44 3.53 -0.69 -13.17
CA THR A 44 4.92 -0.32 -12.93
C THR A 44 5.27 1.01 -13.59
N LEU A 45 4.89 1.20 -14.86
CA LEU A 45 5.13 2.45 -15.60
C LEU A 45 4.45 3.65 -14.92
N ILE A 46 3.16 3.53 -14.65
CA ILE A 46 2.36 4.60 -14.02
C ILE A 46 2.84 4.84 -12.58
N GLY A 47 3.15 3.78 -11.84
CA GLY A 47 3.66 3.86 -10.47
C GLY A 47 4.97 4.63 -10.39
N TRP A 48 5.91 4.40 -11.31
CA TRP A 48 7.16 5.16 -11.38
C TRP A 48 6.94 6.59 -11.88
N ALA A 49 6.03 6.84 -12.82
CA ALA A 49 5.65 8.19 -13.21
C ALA A 49 5.14 8.99 -11.99
N TYR A 50 4.27 8.41 -11.15
CA TYR A 50 3.81 9.04 -9.90
C TYR A 50 4.92 9.22 -8.87
N ARG A 51 5.84 8.25 -8.75
CA ARG A 51 7.02 8.40 -7.89
C ARG A 51 7.88 9.60 -8.32
N LEU A 52 8.06 9.81 -9.62
CA LEU A 52 8.82 10.95 -10.14
C LEU A 52 8.09 12.27 -9.91
N ILE A 53 6.76 12.34 -10.11
CA ILE A 53 5.96 13.54 -9.79
C ILE A 53 6.03 13.85 -8.30
N GLN A 54 6.01 12.83 -7.44
CA GLN A 54 6.16 12.99 -6.00
C GLN A 54 7.52 13.60 -5.63
N LEU A 55 8.62 13.17 -6.27
CA LEU A 55 9.97 13.62 -5.95
C LEU A 55 10.31 15.00 -6.55
N PHE A 56 9.85 15.26 -7.77
CA PHE A 56 10.29 16.44 -8.54
C PHE A 56 9.18 17.47 -8.79
N GLY A 57 7.94 17.16 -8.40
CA GLY A 57 6.76 18.00 -8.60
C GLY A 57 6.27 18.02 -10.06
N THR A 58 5.23 18.80 -10.31
CA THR A 58 4.60 18.94 -11.65
C THR A 58 5.09 20.17 -12.43
N GLY A 59 5.79 21.07 -11.74
CA GLY A 59 6.23 22.36 -12.29
C GLY A 59 7.43 22.27 -13.22
N ARG A 60 8.32 21.30 -12.99
CA ARG A 60 9.59 21.14 -13.71
C ARG A 60 9.41 20.22 -14.91
N LEU A 61 9.82 20.69 -16.09
CA LEU A 61 9.93 19.85 -17.26
C LEU A 61 11.21 19.02 -17.17
N MET A 62 11.10 17.70 -17.36
CA MET A 62 12.22 16.77 -17.28
C MET A 62 12.54 16.23 -18.67
N ARG A 63 13.80 16.37 -19.10
CA ARG A 63 14.24 15.96 -20.44
C ARG A 63 14.81 14.55 -20.50
N PHE A 64 14.99 13.90 -19.34
CA PHE A 64 15.57 12.55 -19.21
C PHE A 64 16.91 12.37 -19.96
N ASP A 65 17.71 13.43 -20.05
CA ASP A 65 19.10 13.37 -20.52
C ASP A 65 20.04 12.72 -19.46
N GLU A 66 21.32 12.50 -19.82
CA GLU A 66 22.30 11.84 -18.93
C GLU A 66 22.51 12.53 -17.58
N ASN A 67 22.25 13.84 -17.48
CA ASN A 67 22.39 14.61 -16.25
C ASN A 67 21.06 14.81 -15.51
N CYS A 68 19.98 14.18 -15.99
CA CYS A 68 18.66 14.31 -15.40
C CYS A 68 18.59 13.56 -14.06
N PRO A 69 18.20 14.21 -12.95
CA PRO A 69 18.12 13.55 -11.66
C PRO A 69 17.08 12.43 -11.63
N ALA A 70 16.00 12.53 -12.41
CA ALA A 70 15.01 11.46 -12.54
C ALA A 70 15.59 10.22 -13.25
N LYS A 71 16.38 10.43 -14.32
CA LYS A 71 17.06 9.32 -15.01
C LYS A 71 17.98 8.56 -14.07
N ARG A 72 18.73 9.27 -13.21
CA ARG A 72 19.59 8.65 -12.20
C ARG A 72 18.81 7.82 -11.20
N VAL A 73 17.69 8.32 -10.67
CA VAL A 73 16.82 7.57 -9.75
C VAL A 73 16.31 6.27 -10.40
N LEU A 74 15.93 6.33 -11.68
CA LEU A 74 15.48 5.14 -12.41
C LEU A 74 16.61 4.14 -12.68
N LYS A 75 17.82 4.62 -13.01
CA LYS A 75 19.01 3.77 -13.16
C LYS A 75 19.36 3.06 -11.83
N GLU A 76 19.32 3.80 -10.71
CA GLU A 76 19.54 3.25 -9.36
C GLU A 76 18.48 2.21 -8.98
N ALA A 77 17.24 2.37 -9.48
CA ALA A 77 16.17 1.39 -9.33
C ALA A 77 16.29 0.18 -10.28
N GLY A 78 17.33 0.09 -11.10
CA GLY A 78 17.62 -1.05 -11.97
C GLY A 78 16.99 -1.00 -13.36
N PHE A 79 16.41 0.12 -13.78
CA PHE A 79 15.81 0.24 -15.12
C PHE A 79 16.85 0.38 -16.23
N THR A 80 16.62 -0.36 -17.32
CA THR A 80 17.35 -0.26 -18.59
C THR A 80 16.95 1.00 -19.36
N HIS A 81 17.74 1.40 -20.36
CA HIS A 81 17.46 2.61 -21.13
C HIS A 81 16.08 2.60 -21.82
N PRO A 82 15.64 1.52 -22.49
CA PRO A 82 14.30 1.48 -23.09
C PRO A 82 13.17 1.65 -22.07
N GLN A 83 13.30 1.03 -20.89
CA GLN A 83 12.29 1.17 -19.82
C GLN A 83 12.23 2.59 -19.27
N ILE A 84 13.39 3.25 -19.17
CA ILE A 84 13.45 4.65 -18.75
C ILE A 84 12.71 5.53 -19.75
N ASP A 85 12.79 5.24 -21.05
CA ASP A 85 12.10 6.00 -22.08
C ASP A 85 10.58 5.80 -21.99
N ASP A 86 10.09 4.57 -21.79
CA ASP A 86 8.67 4.27 -21.52
C ASP A 86 8.15 5.03 -20.27
N ILE A 87 8.94 5.05 -19.19
CA ILE A 87 8.60 5.78 -17.95
C ILE A 87 8.62 7.29 -18.19
N ALA A 88 9.54 7.80 -19.01
CA ALA A 88 9.64 9.22 -19.32
C ALA A 88 8.43 9.72 -20.10
N GLU A 89 7.96 8.95 -21.09
CA GLU A 89 6.72 9.24 -21.83
C GLU A 89 5.51 9.23 -20.88
N THR A 90 5.38 8.17 -20.08
CA THR A 90 4.29 8.04 -19.09
C THR A 90 4.32 9.19 -18.07
N PHE A 91 5.50 9.60 -17.61
CA PHE A 91 5.67 10.74 -16.72
C PHE A 91 5.15 12.05 -17.33
N GLU A 92 5.45 12.34 -18.60
CA GLU A 92 4.98 13.56 -19.25
C GLU A 92 3.45 13.58 -19.43
N GLN A 93 2.85 12.41 -19.71
CA GLN A 93 1.40 12.25 -19.77
C GLN A 93 0.76 12.53 -18.39
N GLU A 94 1.20 11.84 -17.33
CA GLU A 94 0.65 12.01 -15.98
C GLU A 94 0.92 13.42 -15.43
N ARG A 95 2.08 14.01 -15.75
CA ARG A 95 2.40 15.40 -15.38
C ARG A 95 1.44 16.39 -16.04
N THR A 96 1.09 16.16 -17.30
CA THR A 96 0.14 16.99 -18.04
C THR A 96 -1.25 16.89 -17.41
N GLU A 97 -1.68 15.68 -17.06
CA GLU A 97 -2.96 15.46 -16.38
C GLU A 97 -3.00 16.12 -14.98
N CYS A 98 -1.92 16.04 -14.20
CA CYS A 98 -1.83 16.73 -12.91
C CYS A 98 -1.90 18.27 -13.02
N ARG A 99 -1.70 18.82 -14.22
CA ARG A 99 -1.84 20.25 -14.51
C ARG A 99 -3.18 20.60 -15.16
N SER A 100 -4.04 19.61 -15.36
CA SER A 100 -5.37 19.79 -15.92
C SER A 100 -6.28 20.53 -14.93
N ARG A 101 -7.27 21.25 -15.47
CA ARG A 101 -8.32 21.88 -14.63
C ARG A 101 -9.15 20.85 -13.89
N TYR A 102 -9.25 19.64 -14.43
CA TYR A 102 -9.95 18.53 -13.79
C TYR A 102 -9.22 18.11 -12.52
N PHE A 103 -7.92 17.85 -12.62
CA PHE A 103 -7.11 17.50 -11.45
C PHE A 103 -7.08 18.64 -10.42
N GLU A 104 -6.96 19.90 -10.84
CA GLU A 104 -6.99 21.03 -9.91
C GLU A 104 -8.31 21.10 -9.11
N ARG A 105 -9.45 20.81 -9.74
CA ARG A 105 -10.76 20.77 -9.07
C ARG A 105 -10.83 19.61 -8.07
N PHE A 106 -10.38 18.42 -8.49
CA PHE A 106 -10.29 17.26 -7.62
C PHE A 106 -9.42 17.55 -6.38
N LEU A 107 -8.22 18.08 -6.59
CA LEU A 107 -7.26 18.40 -5.54
C LEU A 107 -7.84 19.38 -4.52
N LYS A 108 -8.53 20.43 -4.99
CA LYS A 108 -9.19 21.39 -4.09
C LYS A 108 -10.29 20.75 -3.26
N ALA A 109 -11.14 19.93 -3.88
CA ALA A 109 -12.20 19.22 -3.16
C ALA A 109 -11.63 18.30 -2.08
N GLU A 110 -10.53 17.59 -2.38
CA GLU A 110 -9.86 16.73 -1.39
C GLU A 110 -9.20 17.55 -0.27
N MET A 111 -8.50 18.62 -0.63
CA MET A 111 -7.94 19.52 0.38
C MET A 111 -9.03 20.06 1.31
N ASP A 112 -10.18 20.48 0.78
CA ASP A 112 -11.31 20.96 1.57
C ASP A 112 -11.91 19.87 2.47
N ALA A 113 -12.07 18.64 1.95
CA ALA A 113 -12.57 17.49 2.71
C ALA A 113 -11.69 17.16 3.94
N HIS A 114 -10.37 17.36 3.82
CA HIS A 114 -9.39 17.12 4.87
C HIS A 114 -8.99 18.39 5.65
N GLY A 115 -9.73 19.50 5.48
CA GLY A 115 -9.49 20.75 6.20
C GLY A 115 -8.16 21.44 5.86
N VAL A 116 -7.57 21.11 4.71
CA VAL A 116 -6.34 21.73 4.20
C VAL A 116 -6.70 23.03 3.50
N LYS A 117 -6.19 24.14 4.02
CA LYS A 117 -6.41 25.46 3.40
C LYS A 117 -5.86 25.48 1.96
N ASP A 118 -6.68 25.93 1.01
CA ASP A 118 -6.26 26.15 -0.36
C ASP A 118 -5.20 27.28 -0.44
N THR A 119 -3.95 26.91 -0.68
CA THR A 119 -2.83 27.81 -1.01
C THR A 119 -1.91 27.11 -2.00
N PRO A 120 -1.14 27.83 -2.84
CA PRO A 120 -0.23 27.20 -3.82
C PRO A 120 0.74 26.18 -3.20
N LEU A 121 1.33 26.52 -2.05
CA LEU A 121 2.24 25.63 -1.33
C LEU A 121 1.53 24.37 -0.81
N ASN A 122 0.31 24.52 -0.29
CA ASN A 122 -0.45 23.39 0.21
C ASN A 122 -0.95 22.49 -0.93
N ARG A 123 -1.28 23.05 -2.10
CA ARG A 123 -1.61 22.26 -3.29
C ARG A 123 -0.44 21.41 -3.75
N GLU A 124 0.77 21.97 -3.78
CA GLU A 124 1.98 21.22 -4.13
C GLU A 124 2.21 20.07 -3.14
N ARG A 125 2.13 20.36 -1.83
CA ARG A 125 2.27 19.32 -0.78
C ARG A 125 1.19 18.24 -0.87
N ALA A 126 -0.06 18.62 -1.11
CA ALA A 126 -1.16 17.67 -1.27
C ALA A 126 -0.98 16.82 -2.54
N THR A 127 -0.55 17.43 -3.65
CA THR A 127 -0.21 16.71 -4.89
C THR A 127 0.88 15.68 -4.63
N GLN A 128 1.96 16.07 -3.95
CA GLN A 128 3.04 15.14 -3.61
C GLN A 128 2.56 13.97 -2.75
N GLN A 129 1.67 14.20 -1.77
CA GLN A 129 1.12 13.10 -0.95
C GLN A 129 0.18 12.18 -1.73
N ILE A 130 -0.68 12.72 -2.58
CA ILE A 130 -1.57 11.92 -3.45
C ILE A 130 -0.73 11.07 -4.40
N MET A 131 0.28 11.65 -5.06
CA MET A 131 1.16 10.90 -5.97
C MET A 131 2.00 9.86 -5.23
N ARG A 132 2.43 10.16 -3.99
CA ARG A 132 3.07 9.15 -3.12
C ARG A 132 2.15 7.96 -2.89
N ALA A 133 0.90 8.22 -2.51
CA ALA A 133 -0.07 7.17 -2.23
C ALA A 133 -0.33 6.31 -3.47
N LYS A 134 -0.56 6.94 -4.62
CA LYS A 134 -0.76 6.23 -5.89
C LYS A 134 0.46 5.37 -6.27
N ALA A 135 1.67 5.92 -6.17
CA ALA A 135 2.90 5.18 -6.45
C ALA A 135 3.06 3.97 -5.52
N ASP A 136 2.79 4.13 -4.21
CA ASP A 136 2.91 3.06 -3.23
C ASP A 136 1.92 1.91 -3.51
N VAL A 137 0.71 2.21 -4.01
CA VAL A 137 -0.30 1.17 -4.36
C VAL A 137 0.02 0.44 -5.66
N LEU A 138 0.50 1.15 -6.68
CA LEU A 138 0.82 0.57 -7.98
C LEU A 138 2.10 -0.27 -7.93
N LEU A 139 3.15 0.24 -7.25
CA LEU A 139 4.42 -0.48 -7.11
C LEU A 139 4.38 -1.59 -6.05
N GLY A 140 3.36 -1.62 -5.19
CA GLY A 140 3.26 -2.55 -4.07
C GLY A 140 2.59 -3.88 -4.37
N GLY A 141 2.09 -4.14 -5.58
CA GLY A 141 1.15 -5.26 -5.82
C GLY A 141 1.26 -6.00 -7.16
N PRO A 142 2.43 -6.50 -7.58
CA PRO A 142 2.55 -7.29 -8.82
C PRO A 142 1.70 -8.58 -8.79
N GLU A 143 1.40 -9.14 -7.61
CA GLU A 143 0.57 -10.35 -7.45
C GLU A 143 -0.94 -10.11 -7.63
N ARG A 144 -1.38 -8.86 -7.81
CA ARG A 144 -2.81 -8.48 -7.84
C ARG A 144 -3.58 -9.12 -9.01
N TYR A 145 -2.91 -9.34 -10.13
CA TYR A 145 -3.51 -9.88 -11.36
C TYR A 145 -3.42 -11.40 -11.49
N GLY A 146 -2.76 -12.08 -10.55
CA GLY A 146 -2.56 -13.54 -10.56
C GLY A 146 -1.07 -13.92 -10.71
N PRO A 147 -0.76 -15.22 -10.81
CA PRO A 147 0.62 -15.67 -10.99
C PRO A 147 1.14 -15.19 -12.34
N THR A 148 2.16 -14.33 -12.33
CA THR A 148 2.97 -14.04 -13.51
C THR A 148 3.85 -15.25 -13.83
N SER A 149 4.35 -15.34 -15.06
CA SER A 149 5.24 -16.46 -15.41
C SER A 149 6.46 -16.46 -14.48
N ARG A 150 6.85 -17.65 -14.01
CA ARG A 150 7.69 -17.89 -12.80
C ARG A 150 9.09 -17.26 -12.81
N ASP A 151 9.48 -16.65 -13.93
CA ASP A 151 10.79 -16.02 -14.18
C ASP A 151 10.69 -14.50 -14.50
N SER A 152 9.49 -13.89 -14.41
CA SER A 152 9.31 -12.46 -14.68
C SER A 152 9.72 -11.62 -13.47
N ASP A 153 11.01 -11.31 -13.36
CA ASP A 153 11.43 -10.14 -12.58
C ASP A 153 10.72 -8.88 -13.13
N VAL A 154 10.53 -7.84 -12.33
CA VAL A 154 9.90 -6.57 -12.78
C VAL A 154 10.64 -6.00 -14.00
N ALA A 155 11.95 -6.27 -14.09
CA ALA A 155 12.78 -5.98 -15.25
C ALA A 155 12.48 -6.86 -16.49
N GLY A 156 12.12 -8.13 -16.26
CA GLY A 156 11.76 -9.10 -17.31
C GLY A 156 10.43 -8.80 -18.00
N LEU A 157 9.49 -8.12 -17.33
CA LEU A 157 8.17 -7.73 -17.88
C LEU A 157 8.24 -6.74 -19.05
N PHE A 158 9.40 -6.12 -19.27
CA PHE A 158 9.64 -5.20 -20.39
C PHE A 158 10.47 -5.85 -21.50
N THR A 159 10.88 -7.11 -21.33
CA THR A 159 11.60 -7.84 -22.37
C THR A 159 10.55 -8.43 -23.30
N GLU A 160 10.34 -7.78 -24.44
CA GLU A 160 9.54 -8.34 -25.53
C GLU A 160 10.15 -9.70 -25.91
N ALA A 161 9.39 -10.77 -25.74
CA ALA A 161 9.79 -12.09 -26.20
C ALA A 161 9.90 -12.05 -27.73
N GLN A 162 11.09 -11.74 -28.25
CA GLN A 162 11.41 -11.99 -29.64
C GLN A 162 11.24 -13.48 -29.86
N THR A 163 10.15 -13.83 -30.55
CA THR A 163 9.99 -15.15 -31.13
C THR A 163 11.17 -15.34 -32.07
N PRO A 164 12.05 -16.34 -31.87
CA PRO A 164 13.09 -16.60 -32.85
C PRO A 164 12.41 -16.94 -34.18
N PRO A 165 12.92 -16.45 -35.32
CA PRO A 165 12.38 -16.80 -36.62
C PRO A 165 12.46 -18.32 -36.78
N SER A 166 11.28 -18.94 -36.86
CA SER A 166 11.11 -20.32 -37.28
C SER A 166 11.89 -20.54 -38.58
N SER A 167 12.79 -21.52 -38.55
CA SER A 167 13.60 -21.99 -39.65
C SER A 167 12.80 -22.13 -40.94
N ALA A 168 13.44 -21.74 -42.05
CA ALA A 168 12.98 -21.95 -43.41
C ALA A 168 12.66 -23.44 -43.70
N PRO A 169 11.78 -23.71 -44.68
CA PRO A 169 11.27 -25.06 -44.93
C PRO A 169 12.23 -25.86 -45.84
N GLU A 170 12.59 -27.07 -45.44
CA GLU A 170 13.06 -28.09 -46.37
C GLU A 170 11.87 -28.79 -47.04
N ALA A 171 11.96 -28.87 -48.36
CA ALA A 171 10.98 -29.44 -49.26
C ALA A 171 10.87 -30.96 -49.15
N SER A 172 9.64 -31.50 -49.25
CA SER A 172 9.44 -32.79 -49.92
C SER A 172 7.98 -32.97 -50.40
N SER A 173 7.83 -32.91 -51.71
CA SER A 173 7.15 -33.89 -52.58
C SER A 173 5.70 -34.31 -52.29
N ASN A 174 4.80 -33.79 -53.14
CA ASN A 174 3.43 -34.21 -53.51
C ASN A 174 3.27 -35.73 -53.83
N PRO A 175 2.03 -36.32 -54.00
CA PRO A 175 0.90 -35.73 -54.76
C PRO A 175 -0.56 -35.96 -54.26
N SER A 176 -1.47 -35.15 -54.83
CA SER A 176 -2.94 -35.16 -54.73
C SER A 176 -3.63 -36.39 -55.36
N PRO A 177 -4.97 -36.51 -55.21
CA PRO A 177 -5.88 -36.13 -56.31
C PRO A 177 -7.13 -35.33 -55.84
N THR A 178 -7.51 -34.23 -56.53
CA THR A 178 -8.60 -34.12 -57.55
C THR A 178 -9.93 -33.57 -56.98
N THR A 179 -10.21 -32.27 -57.22
CA THR A 179 -11.29 -31.69 -58.08
C THR A 179 -12.67 -31.64 -57.39
N VAL A 180 -13.33 -30.49 -57.19
CA VAL A 180 -14.10 -29.71 -58.19
C VAL A 180 -14.11 -28.19 -57.89
N GLU A 181 -14.17 -27.44 -58.98
CA GLU A 181 -14.09 -25.98 -59.26
C GLU A 181 -15.50 -25.27 -59.17
N PRO A 182 -15.74 -24.04 -59.68
CA PRO A 182 -15.72 -22.75 -58.98
C PRO A 182 -17.04 -21.92 -59.08
N LYS A 183 -17.06 -20.72 -58.48
CA LYS A 183 -17.40 -19.45 -59.18
C LYS A 183 -17.23 -18.20 -58.30
N GLN A 184 -16.29 -17.36 -58.71
CA GLN A 184 -16.29 -15.89 -58.53
C GLN A 184 -16.97 -15.27 -59.79
N PRO A 185 -17.33 -13.96 -59.89
CA PRO A 185 -16.42 -12.84 -59.62
C PRO A 185 -17.01 -11.55 -58.98
N GLU A 186 -16.05 -10.73 -58.55
CA GLU A 186 -15.95 -9.29 -58.28
C GLU A 186 -17.10 -8.35 -58.70
N GLU A 187 -17.39 -7.34 -57.87
CA GLU A 187 -17.09 -5.93 -58.22
C GLU A 187 -17.28 -4.94 -57.04
N ASN A 188 -16.50 -3.87 -57.11
CA ASN A 188 -16.36 -2.76 -56.18
C ASN A 188 -17.62 -1.90 -56.01
N LEU A 189 -17.78 -1.24 -54.86
CA LEU A 189 -17.98 0.22 -54.81
C LEU A 189 -17.78 0.80 -53.40
N ALA A 190 -16.96 1.83 -53.33
CA ALA A 190 -16.86 2.74 -52.20
C ALA A 190 -18.18 3.50 -51.99
N THR A 191 -18.57 3.76 -50.74
CA THR A 191 -19.51 4.85 -50.43
C THR A 191 -19.11 5.54 -49.13
N VAL A 192 -18.68 6.79 -49.34
CA VAL A 192 -18.51 7.88 -48.40
C VAL A 192 -19.88 8.33 -47.89
N ILE A 193 -20.03 8.53 -46.58
CA ILE A 193 -21.05 9.42 -46.01
C ILE A 193 -20.44 10.22 -44.85
N THR A 194 -20.15 11.49 -45.11
CA THR A 194 -20.23 12.61 -44.15
C THR A 194 -21.67 13.17 -44.21
N PRO A 195 -22.22 13.80 -43.15
CA PRO A 195 -21.92 15.22 -42.82
C PRO A 195 -22.03 15.50 -41.29
N ALA A 196 -21.87 16.68 -40.68
CA ALA A 196 -21.85 18.08 -41.12
C ALA A 196 -21.04 18.92 -40.10
N ALA A 197 -20.37 19.95 -40.60
CA ALA A 197 -19.75 21.04 -39.84
C ALA A 197 -20.63 22.31 -39.86
N ALA A 198 -20.15 23.33 -39.12
CA ALA A 198 -20.60 24.72 -38.97
C ALA A 198 -21.60 24.94 -37.82
N GLN A 199 -21.31 25.80 -36.84
CA GLN A 199 -20.98 27.21 -37.07
C GLN A 199 -19.77 27.74 -36.28
N THR A 200 -19.00 28.52 -37.02
CA THR A 200 -17.93 29.44 -36.65
C THR A 200 -18.55 30.74 -36.13
N GLU A 201 -17.97 31.35 -35.08
CA GLU A 201 -17.84 32.80 -35.07
C GLU A 201 -16.56 33.21 -34.35
N ALA A 202 -15.69 33.87 -35.11
CA ALA A 202 -14.40 34.39 -34.72
C ALA A 202 -14.53 35.88 -34.44
N LEU A 203 -13.86 36.35 -33.39
CA LEU A 203 -13.40 37.73 -33.30
C LEU A 203 -11.93 37.72 -32.87
N GLN A 204 -11.07 37.99 -33.85
CA GLN A 204 -9.67 38.35 -33.65
C GLN A 204 -9.59 39.80 -33.17
N ALA A 205 -8.70 40.07 -32.23
CA ALA A 205 -8.05 41.37 -32.09
C ALA A 205 -6.59 41.14 -31.69
N SER A 206 -5.73 41.69 -32.53
CA SER A 206 -4.27 41.62 -32.58
C SER A 206 -3.62 42.51 -31.51
N GLU A 207 -2.48 42.11 -30.93
CA GLU A 207 -1.24 42.94 -30.74
C GLU A 207 -0.13 42.20 -29.95
N PRO A 208 1.15 42.63 -29.99
CA PRO A 208 2.31 41.79 -30.32
C PRO A 208 3.28 41.58 -29.11
N PRO A 209 4.41 40.86 -29.28
CA PRO A 209 5.17 40.31 -28.15
C PRO A 209 6.20 41.31 -27.58
N PRO A 210 6.50 41.29 -26.27
CA PRO A 210 7.64 42.01 -25.75
C PRO A 210 8.94 41.23 -25.97
N LYS A 211 9.86 41.87 -26.69
CA LYS A 211 11.29 41.54 -26.77
C LYS A 211 12.00 41.78 -25.42
N PRO A 212 13.18 41.16 -25.21
CA PRO A 212 13.90 41.18 -23.93
C PRO A 212 14.64 42.50 -23.72
N SER A 213 14.66 43.00 -22.48
CA SER A 213 15.50 44.12 -22.08
C SER A 213 16.55 43.67 -21.08
N SER A 214 17.79 43.70 -21.55
CA SER A 214 19.06 43.68 -20.82
C SER A 214 19.53 45.13 -20.57
N LEU A 215 20.49 45.29 -19.64
CA LEU A 215 21.22 46.49 -19.13
C LEU A 215 20.82 46.83 -17.69
N ALA A 216 21.72 47.00 -16.71
CA ALA A 216 23.18 47.08 -16.68
C ALA A 216 23.67 46.69 -15.25
N SER A 217 24.72 45.88 -15.14
CA SER A 217 26.07 46.26 -14.66
C SER A 217 26.14 47.14 -13.40
N ALA A 218 26.63 46.55 -12.31
CA ALA A 218 27.58 47.19 -11.41
C ALA A 218 28.66 46.17 -11.04
N THR A 219 29.86 46.51 -11.48
CA THR A 219 31.16 45.85 -11.30
C THR A 219 31.67 46.06 -9.87
N HIS A 220 32.17 45.02 -9.22
CA HIS A 220 33.31 45.03 -8.29
C HIS A 220 33.77 43.57 -8.20
N GLU A 221 34.83 43.20 -8.91
CA GLU A 221 36.25 43.32 -8.54
C GLU A 221 36.74 41.96 -8.03
N ALA A 222 37.76 41.49 -8.73
CA ALA A 222 38.38 40.20 -8.55
C ALA A 222 39.31 40.21 -7.34
N GLU A 223 39.34 39.09 -6.61
CA GLU A 223 40.61 38.63 -6.04
C GLU A 223 40.62 37.11 -5.98
N THR A 224 41.67 36.54 -6.54
CA THR A 224 42.08 35.12 -6.51
C THR A 224 43.61 35.17 -6.52
N PRO A 225 44.32 34.14 -6.06
CA PRO A 225 44.39 33.47 -4.76
C PRO A 225 45.73 33.83 -4.06
N PRO A 226 46.13 33.11 -2.99
CA PRO A 226 47.43 32.46 -3.13
C PRO A 226 47.47 31.00 -2.67
N ALA A 227 48.38 30.30 -3.32
CA ALA A 227 48.68 28.88 -3.18
C ALA A 227 49.81 28.61 -2.17
N LEU A 228 49.93 27.32 -1.82
CA LEU A 228 51.13 26.57 -1.43
C LEU A 228 51.79 26.84 -0.07
N VAL A 229 51.74 25.84 0.81
CA VAL A 229 52.96 25.32 1.48
C VAL A 229 52.88 23.79 1.59
N ASN A 230 53.97 23.15 1.17
CA ASN A 230 54.27 21.71 1.16
C ASN A 230 54.59 21.14 2.56
N ALA A 231 54.26 19.85 2.76
CA ALA A 231 55.05 18.70 3.28
C ALA A 231 56.05 18.90 4.46
N PRO A 232 56.29 17.90 5.37
CA PRO A 232 56.61 16.52 4.96
C PRO A 232 56.15 15.36 5.88
N ALA A 233 56.11 14.18 5.28
CA ALA A 233 56.15 12.87 5.94
C ALA A 233 57.57 12.55 6.45
N PRO A 234 57.70 11.60 7.40
CA PRO A 234 58.77 10.63 7.33
C PRO A 234 58.28 9.18 7.28
N THR A 235 59.07 8.39 6.57
CA THR A 235 58.92 6.99 6.17
C THR A 235 59.58 6.05 7.22
N PRO A 236 59.81 4.74 6.95
CA PRO A 236 59.20 3.61 7.65
C PRO A 236 60.16 2.80 8.56
N GLU A 237 59.63 1.97 9.46
CA GLU A 237 60.35 0.81 9.98
C GLU A 237 59.52 -0.48 9.88
N SER A 238 60.16 -1.47 9.25
CA SER A 238 59.80 -2.88 9.07
C SER A 238 60.05 -3.63 10.42
N VAL A 239 59.48 -4.78 10.79
CA VAL A 239 59.67 -6.13 10.21
C VAL A 239 58.74 -7.16 10.93
N THR A 240 57.75 -7.73 10.20
CA THR A 240 57.20 -9.14 10.18
C THR A 240 56.70 -9.89 11.44
N PRO A 241 56.09 -11.11 11.32
CA PRO A 241 54.82 -11.46 10.67
C PRO A 241 53.91 -12.30 11.59
N SER A 242 52.58 -12.24 11.48
CA SER A 242 51.72 -13.27 12.10
C SER A 242 50.44 -13.54 11.31
N ALA A 243 50.39 -14.78 10.82
CA ALA A 243 49.25 -15.63 10.54
C ALA A 243 48.06 -15.07 9.74
N ALA A 244 47.86 -15.69 8.57
CA ALA A 244 46.69 -15.59 7.73
C ALA A 244 45.37 -15.65 8.51
N ALA A 245 44.56 -14.60 8.37
CA ALA A 245 43.14 -14.63 8.60
C ALA A 245 42.44 -14.09 7.35
N ALA A 246 41.49 -14.87 6.84
CA ALA A 246 40.66 -14.55 5.69
C ALA A 246 40.02 -13.15 5.82
N PRO A 247 39.76 -12.44 4.70
CA PRO A 247 39.07 -11.17 4.76
C PRO A 247 37.66 -11.38 5.33
N SER A 248 37.40 -10.81 6.52
CA SER A 248 36.04 -10.61 7.01
C SER A 248 35.26 -9.80 5.97
N PRO A 249 34.05 -10.24 5.58
CA PRO A 249 33.14 -9.37 4.84
C PRO A 249 32.78 -8.19 5.73
N ALA A 250 32.83 -6.98 5.16
CA ALA A 250 32.31 -5.78 5.77
C ALA A 250 30.83 -6.02 6.17
N PRO A 251 30.37 -5.51 7.32
CA PRO A 251 28.97 -5.64 7.70
C PRO A 251 28.11 -4.86 6.71
N ASP A 252 27.29 -5.59 5.95
CA ASP A 252 26.14 -5.05 5.23
C ASP A 252 25.17 -4.46 6.26
N ASP A 253 25.02 -3.13 6.26
CA ASP A 253 24.13 -2.35 7.14
C ASP A 253 22.62 -2.57 6.80
N THR A 254 22.31 -3.63 6.05
CA THR A 254 20.95 -4.01 5.61
C THR A 254 20.29 -5.07 6.49
N ASP A 255 21.04 -5.74 7.38
CA ASP A 255 20.50 -6.74 8.30
C ASP A 255 20.27 -6.13 9.69
N GLY A 256 19.01 -5.87 10.01
CA GLY A 256 18.62 -5.40 11.36
C GLY A 256 19.11 -6.32 12.49
N ILE A 257 19.04 -5.84 13.73
CA ILE A 257 19.48 -6.62 14.90
C ILE A 257 18.47 -7.75 15.18
N ASP A 258 18.95 -8.94 15.49
CA ASP A 258 18.08 -10.04 15.88
C ASP A 258 17.47 -9.83 17.27
N LEU A 259 16.14 -9.84 17.35
CA LEU A 259 15.40 -9.74 18.61
C LEU A 259 15.18 -11.14 19.19
N PRO A 260 15.68 -11.44 20.41
CA PRO A 260 15.37 -12.70 21.08
C PRO A 260 13.87 -12.84 21.39
N LEU A 261 13.33 -14.05 21.22
CA LEU A 261 11.90 -14.34 21.46
C LEU A 261 11.49 -14.01 22.90
N SER A 262 12.39 -14.17 23.87
CA SER A 262 12.16 -13.81 25.28
C SER A 262 11.88 -12.31 25.49
N GLN A 263 12.31 -11.45 24.56
CA GLN A 263 12.13 -9.99 24.63
C GLN A 263 10.87 -9.51 23.90
N PHE A 264 10.18 -10.37 23.14
CA PHE A 264 9.00 -9.97 22.35
C PHE A 264 7.89 -9.35 23.19
N LEU A 265 7.63 -9.90 24.38
CA LEU A 265 6.60 -9.36 25.27
C LEU A 265 7.01 -8.02 25.89
N SER A 266 8.32 -7.80 26.10
CA SER A 266 8.85 -6.50 26.55
C SER A 266 8.70 -5.44 25.47
N GLU A 267 9.02 -5.78 24.22
CA GLU A 267 8.80 -4.89 23.07
C GLU A 267 7.31 -4.65 22.81
N CYS A 268 6.45 -5.64 23.06
CA CYS A 268 5.00 -5.45 23.01
C CYS A 268 4.53 -4.45 24.08
N ASP A 269 5.07 -4.52 25.30
CA ASP A 269 4.78 -3.53 26.35
C ASP A 269 5.31 -2.14 25.96
N ALA A 270 6.44 -2.05 25.27
CA ALA A 270 6.95 -0.79 24.73
C ALA A 270 6.05 -0.21 23.61
N LEU A 271 5.54 -1.06 22.71
CA LEU A 271 4.54 -0.68 21.71
C LEU A 271 3.28 -0.11 22.38
N MET A 272 2.78 -0.79 23.41
CA MET A 272 1.61 -0.32 24.17
C MET A 272 1.85 1.03 24.85
N LYS A 273 3.03 1.23 25.45
CA LYS A 273 3.41 2.52 26.06
C LYS A 273 3.51 3.64 25.01
N SER A 274 4.11 3.38 23.85
CA SER A 274 4.22 4.38 22.78
C SER A 274 2.86 4.83 22.23
N ASN A 275 1.86 3.95 22.26
CA ASN A 275 0.50 4.23 21.79
C ASN A 275 -0.49 4.54 22.91
N GLN A 276 -0.06 4.77 24.15
CA GLN A 276 -0.95 4.92 25.31
C GLN A 276 -1.98 6.06 25.18
N HIS A 277 -1.68 7.09 24.39
CA HIS A 277 -2.58 8.22 24.15
C HIS A 277 -3.48 8.03 22.92
N HIS A 278 -3.16 7.06 22.07
CA HIS A 278 -3.85 6.80 20.81
C HIS A 278 -4.70 5.52 20.86
N TRP A 279 -4.39 4.59 21.77
CA TRP A 279 -5.10 3.33 21.91
C TRP A 279 -5.96 3.32 23.16
N GLU A 280 -7.16 2.77 23.01
CA GLU A 280 -7.95 2.33 24.14
C GLU A 280 -7.26 1.19 24.88
N THR A 281 -7.47 1.12 26.19
CA THR A 281 -6.93 0.04 27.05
C THR A 281 -7.35 -1.36 26.55
N ALA A 282 -8.55 -1.48 25.95
CA ALA A 282 -9.02 -2.72 25.35
C ALA A 282 -8.15 -3.15 24.16
N THR A 283 -7.84 -2.22 23.25
CA THR A 283 -6.98 -2.45 22.09
C THR A 283 -5.58 -2.89 22.51
N ALA A 284 -4.97 -2.21 23.49
CA ALA A 284 -3.65 -2.58 24.00
C ALA A 284 -3.64 -4.01 24.59
N LYS A 285 -4.69 -4.39 25.33
CA LYS A 285 -4.84 -5.77 25.83
C LYS A 285 -4.99 -6.78 24.71
N ASP A 286 -5.78 -6.47 23.68
CA ASP A 286 -5.97 -7.36 22.54
C ASP A 286 -4.69 -7.58 21.74
N VAL A 287 -3.85 -6.55 21.59
CA VAL A 287 -2.52 -6.67 20.98
C VAL A 287 -1.65 -7.62 21.81
N LYS A 288 -1.59 -7.41 23.12
CA LYS A 288 -0.81 -8.28 24.01
C LYS A 288 -1.25 -9.74 23.94
N VAL A 289 -2.56 -10.01 23.92
CA VAL A 289 -3.08 -11.38 23.75
C VAL A 289 -2.63 -12.01 22.44
N ALA A 290 -2.72 -11.29 21.33
CA ALA A 290 -2.33 -11.79 20.02
C ALA A 290 -0.81 -12.08 19.95
N VAL A 291 0.02 -11.19 20.51
CA VAL A 291 1.48 -11.38 20.56
C VAL A 291 1.85 -12.53 21.49
N THR A 292 1.20 -12.70 22.64
CA THR A 292 1.44 -13.86 23.53
C THR A 292 1.16 -15.18 22.82
N MET A 293 0.07 -15.27 22.04
CA MET A 293 -0.23 -16.48 21.25
C MET A 293 0.86 -16.75 20.20
N LEU A 294 1.31 -15.70 19.50
CA LEU A 294 2.42 -15.81 18.54
C LEU A 294 3.70 -16.31 19.21
N VAL A 295 4.09 -15.73 20.35
CA VAL A 295 5.29 -16.14 21.10
C VAL A 295 5.22 -17.61 21.50
N GLY A 296 4.07 -18.07 21.99
CA GLY A 296 3.90 -19.48 22.34
C GLY A 296 4.02 -20.41 21.13
N VAL A 297 3.43 -20.06 19.98
CA VAL A 297 3.58 -20.85 18.74
C VAL A 297 5.02 -20.86 18.25
N LEU A 298 5.70 -19.71 18.26
CA LEU A 298 7.11 -19.61 17.85
C LEU A 298 8.01 -20.47 18.74
N GLY A 299 7.80 -20.43 20.06
CA GLY A 299 8.53 -21.27 21.02
C GLY A 299 8.34 -22.77 20.77
N GLU A 300 7.12 -23.21 20.45
CA GLU A 300 6.84 -24.61 20.08
C GLU A 300 7.54 -25.05 18.80
N GLN A 301 7.81 -24.12 17.87
CA GLN A 301 8.54 -24.40 16.62
C GLN A 301 10.06 -24.27 16.79
N GLY A 302 10.57 -24.04 18.01
CA GLY A 302 11.99 -23.89 18.29
C GLY A 302 12.59 -22.58 17.80
N VAL A 303 11.77 -21.58 17.48
CA VAL A 303 12.24 -20.25 17.06
C VAL A 303 12.76 -19.52 18.29
N THR A 304 14.01 -19.06 18.24
CA THR A 304 14.64 -18.34 19.37
C THR A 304 14.77 -16.85 19.11
N GLN A 305 14.74 -16.41 17.85
CA GLN A 305 15.00 -15.04 17.42
C GLN A 305 14.08 -14.61 16.27
N SER A 306 13.94 -13.30 16.05
CA SER A 306 13.04 -12.72 15.04
C SER A 306 13.43 -13.06 13.59
N SER A 307 14.72 -13.14 13.24
CA SER A 307 15.21 -13.53 11.91
C SER A 307 14.81 -14.94 11.49
N GLN A 308 14.66 -15.84 12.45
CA GLN A 308 14.27 -17.23 12.19
C GLN A 308 12.79 -17.39 11.85
N MET A 309 11.98 -16.33 11.97
CA MET A 309 10.57 -16.37 11.67
C MET A 309 10.32 -16.62 10.18
N ARG A 310 9.42 -17.56 9.85
CA ARG A 310 9.05 -17.90 8.47
C ARG A 310 7.53 -17.89 8.32
N GLN A 311 7.06 -17.80 7.08
CA GLN A 311 5.63 -17.82 6.77
C GLN A 311 4.90 -19.04 7.35
N ILE A 312 5.57 -20.20 7.42
CA ILE A 312 5.02 -21.42 8.01
C ILE A 312 4.64 -21.24 9.49
N HIS A 313 5.34 -20.39 10.25
CA HIS A 313 5.01 -20.13 11.65
C HIS A 313 3.71 -19.34 11.79
N LEU A 314 3.43 -18.39 10.89
CA LEU A 314 2.13 -17.72 10.83
C LEU A 314 1.02 -18.68 10.41
N GLY A 315 1.32 -19.64 9.53
CA GLY A 315 0.43 -20.76 9.22
C GLY A 315 0.11 -21.61 10.46
N LYS A 316 1.10 -21.93 11.29
CA LYS A 316 0.90 -22.66 12.56
C LYS A 316 0.10 -21.87 13.58
N LEU A 317 0.27 -20.55 13.62
CA LEU A 317 -0.58 -19.69 14.43
C LEU A 317 -2.03 -19.70 13.95
N ARG A 318 -2.24 -19.66 12.63
CA ARG A 318 -3.57 -19.76 12.04
C ARG A 318 -4.21 -21.14 12.32
N GLU A 319 -3.44 -22.22 12.27
CA GLU A 319 -3.86 -23.58 12.69
C GLU A 319 -4.22 -23.62 14.19
N HIS A 320 -3.46 -22.91 15.04
CA HIS A 320 -3.78 -22.77 16.46
C HIS A 320 -5.15 -22.11 16.68
N PHE A 321 -5.49 -21.05 15.93
CA PHE A 321 -6.79 -20.38 16.07
C PHE A 321 -7.99 -21.28 15.74
N ASP A 322 -7.84 -22.29 14.88
CA ASP A 322 -8.92 -23.25 14.56
C ASP A 322 -9.10 -24.31 15.65
N ARG A 323 -8.07 -24.55 16.47
CA ARG A 323 -8.04 -25.65 17.46
C ARG A 323 -8.40 -25.23 18.87
N ILE A 324 -8.64 -23.94 19.12
CA ILE A 324 -9.01 -23.43 20.44
C ILE A 324 -10.51 -23.15 20.52
N LEU A 325 -11.04 -23.13 21.75
CA LEU A 325 -12.44 -22.79 22.01
C LEU A 325 -12.78 -21.36 21.52
N ALA A 326 -13.91 -21.21 20.84
CA ALA A 326 -14.35 -19.92 20.30
C ALA A 326 -14.54 -18.84 21.38
N ASN A 327 -14.85 -19.25 22.62
CA ASN A 327 -15.09 -18.39 23.77
C ASN A 327 -13.87 -18.24 24.69
N TYR A 328 -12.66 -18.61 24.27
CA TYR A 328 -11.47 -18.58 25.13
C TYR A 328 -11.27 -17.22 25.82
N GLY A 329 -11.50 -16.11 25.10
CA GLY A 329 -11.33 -14.76 25.61
C GLY A 329 -12.32 -14.35 26.72
N ARG A 330 -13.45 -15.06 26.89
CA ARG A 330 -14.43 -14.80 27.95
C ARG A 330 -14.05 -15.46 29.28
N SER A 331 -13.21 -16.49 29.25
CA SER A 331 -12.76 -17.19 30.45
C SER A 331 -11.42 -16.64 30.92
N ALA A 332 -11.35 -16.06 32.12
CA ALA A 332 -10.08 -15.65 32.72
C ALA A 332 -9.09 -16.82 32.79
N ARG A 333 -9.57 -17.98 33.26
CA ARG A 333 -8.77 -19.22 33.33
C ARG A 333 -8.16 -19.61 31.99
N LEU A 334 -8.89 -19.53 30.88
CA LEU A 334 -8.36 -19.90 29.56
C LEU A 334 -7.38 -18.86 29.01
N ARG A 335 -7.53 -17.58 29.37
CA ARG A 335 -6.60 -16.52 28.96
C ARG A 335 -5.23 -16.62 29.62
N ASP A 336 -5.16 -17.20 30.81
CA ASP A 336 -3.91 -17.36 31.56
C ASP A 336 -3.12 -18.60 31.12
N LEU A 337 -3.72 -19.48 30.30
CA LEU A 337 -3.04 -20.65 29.75
C LEU A 337 -2.11 -20.27 28.59
N GLY A 338 -0.95 -20.92 28.52
CA GLY A 338 -0.08 -20.85 27.35
C GLY A 338 -0.70 -21.54 26.12
N THR A 339 -0.14 -21.26 24.94
CA THR A 339 -0.64 -21.73 23.63
C THR A 339 -0.89 -23.25 23.56
N ALA A 340 0.06 -24.08 24.03
CA ALA A 340 -0.09 -25.53 24.08
C ALA A 340 -1.22 -25.96 25.03
N ALA A 341 -1.17 -25.51 26.29
CA ALA A 341 -2.15 -25.83 27.31
C ALA A 341 -3.56 -25.36 26.93
N LEU A 342 -3.69 -24.27 26.17
CA LEU A 342 -4.98 -23.80 25.67
C LEU A 342 -5.59 -24.77 24.66
N ARG A 343 -4.79 -25.38 23.77
CA ARG A 343 -5.27 -26.42 22.85
C ARG A 343 -5.67 -27.68 23.62
N GLU A 344 -4.87 -28.10 24.59
CA GLU A 344 -5.20 -29.25 25.46
C GLU A 344 -6.49 -29.04 26.23
N ALA A 345 -6.66 -27.86 26.86
CA ALA A 345 -7.89 -27.51 27.56
C ALA A 345 -9.10 -27.47 26.62
N SER A 346 -8.91 -27.03 25.37
CA SER A 346 -9.96 -27.01 24.35
C SER A 346 -10.39 -28.42 23.93
N VAL A 347 -9.42 -29.31 23.70
CA VAL A 347 -9.67 -30.73 23.41
C VAL A 347 -10.34 -31.44 24.59
N GLN A 348 -9.88 -31.17 25.81
CA GLN A 348 -10.46 -31.77 27.01
C GLN A 348 -11.91 -31.32 27.21
N ARG A 349 -12.21 -30.04 26.95
CA ARG A 349 -13.58 -29.53 27.04
C ARG A 349 -14.50 -30.18 26.01
N LEU A 350 -14.02 -30.33 24.77
CA LEU A 350 -14.75 -31.03 23.72
C LEU A 350 -15.07 -32.48 24.13
N LYS A 351 -14.07 -33.22 24.63
CA LYS A 351 -14.27 -34.60 25.11
C LYS A 351 -15.28 -34.66 26.25
N SER A 352 -15.14 -33.81 27.28
CA SER A 352 -16.03 -33.83 28.44
C SER A 352 -17.48 -33.45 28.10
N ASP A 353 -17.70 -32.54 27.14
CA ASP A 353 -19.06 -32.20 26.72
C ASP A 353 -19.67 -33.32 25.85
N MET A 354 -18.88 -33.98 25.00
CA MET A 354 -19.33 -35.16 24.24
C MET A 354 -19.66 -36.35 25.14
N GLU A 355 -18.80 -36.67 26.11
CA GLU A 355 -19.03 -37.75 27.10
C GLU A 355 -20.26 -37.47 27.97
N ALA A 356 -20.53 -36.19 28.29
CA ALA A 356 -21.71 -35.77 29.02
C ALA A 356 -22.99 -35.69 28.15
N GLY A 357 -22.91 -36.06 26.87
CA GLY A 357 -24.05 -35.98 25.93
C GLY A 357 -24.53 -34.55 25.66
N ARG A 358 -23.71 -33.53 25.93
CA ARG A 358 -24.00 -32.13 25.63
C ARG A 358 -23.62 -31.80 24.19
N GLU A 359 -24.20 -30.72 23.67
CA GLU A 359 -23.79 -30.18 22.37
C GLU A 359 -22.29 -29.83 22.40
N PRO A 360 -21.50 -30.24 21.38
CA PRO A 360 -20.07 -30.00 21.37
C PRO A 360 -19.78 -28.50 21.37
N PRO A 361 -18.84 -28.02 22.20
CA PRO A 361 -18.50 -26.62 22.26
C PRO A 361 -17.97 -26.14 20.92
N LYS A 362 -18.28 -24.89 20.57
CA LYS A 362 -17.82 -24.28 19.33
C LYS A 362 -16.30 -24.15 19.34
N MET A 363 -15.66 -24.87 18.41
CA MET A 363 -14.22 -24.81 18.16
C MET A 363 -13.91 -23.77 17.09
N GLY A 364 -12.72 -23.18 17.18
CA GLY A 364 -12.22 -22.19 16.22
C GLY A 364 -12.65 -20.76 16.52
N LEU A 365 -11.73 -19.83 16.37
CA LEU A 365 -12.02 -18.41 16.51
C LEU A 365 -12.94 -17.92 15.37
N GLY A 366 -13.81 -16.96 15.70
CA GLY A 366 -14.65 -16.32 14.70
C GLY A 366 -13.81 -15.56 13.65
N PRO A 367 -14.27 -15.47 12.37
CA PRO A 367 -13.52 -14.81 11.30
C PRO A 367 -13.11 -13.36 11.62
N SER A 368 -13.95 -12.61 12.33
CA SER A 368 -13.65 -11.24 12.76
C SER A 368 -12.49 -11.19 13.77
N THR A 369 -12.50 -12.10 14.73
CA THR A 369 -11.46 -12.22 15.76
C THR A 369 -10.12 -12.63 15.14
N ILE A 370 -10.12 -13.58 14.21
CA ILE A 370 -8.90 -14.00 13.49
C ILE A 370 -8.31 -12.81 12.74
N ARG A 371 -9.13 -12.06 11.98
CA ARG A 371 -8.68 -10.85 11.27
C ARG A 371 -8.07 -9.83 12.23
N LYS A 372 -8.71 -9.59 13.37
CA LYS A 372 -8.22 -8.66 14.41
C LYS A 372 -6.87 -9.09 14.98
N HIS A 373 -6.71 -10.37 15.34
CA HIS A 373 -5.44 -10.88 15.88
C HIS A 373 -4.30 -10.80 14.88
N LEU A 374 -4.54 -11.18 13.62
CA LEU A 374 -3.53 -11.08 12.56
C LEU A 374 -3.16 -9.61 12.27
N ALA A 375 -4.12 -8.68 12.34
CA ALA A 375 -3.82 -7.25 12.23
C ALA A 375 -2.97 -6.74 13.40
N ASN A 376 -3.33 -7.11 14.64
CA ASN A 376 -2.55 -6.75 15.83
C ASN A 376 -1.11 -7.27 15.77
N ILE A 377 -0.92 -8.50 15.29
CA ILE A 377 0.40 -9.09 15.09
C ILE A 377 1.17 -8.33 14.01
N GLN A 378 0.53 -7.99 12.89
CA GLN A 378 1.17 -7.17 11.85
C GLN A 378 1.63 -5.81 12.40
N THR A 379 0.82 -5.15 13.22
CA THR A 379 1.19 -3.90 13.89
C THR A 379 2.42 -4.08 14.76
N PHE A 380 2.48 -5.15 15.55
CA PHE A 380 3.64 -5.47 16.38
C PHE A 380 4.91 -5.75 15.56
N LEU A 381 4.81 -6.56 14.51
CA LEU A 381 5.94 -6.88 13.63
C LEU A 381 6.48 -5.63 12.92
N SER A 382 5.57 -4.76 12.45
CA SER A 382 5.94 -3.48 11.83
C SER A 382 6.63 -2.55 12.83
N PHE A 383 6.19 -2.57 14.10
CA PHE A 383 6.80 -1.79 15.17
C PHE A 383 8.23 -2.23 15.45
N ILE A 384 8.48 -3.53 15.67
CA ILE A 384 9.86 -4.00 15.94
C ILE A 384 10.77 -3.81 14.72
N LYS A 385 10.25 -3.98 13.49
CA LYS A 385 10.98 -3.65 12.26
C LYS A 385 11.36 -2.16 12.22
N GLY A 386 10.44 -1.27 12.59
CA GLY A 386 10.68 0.17 12.69
C GLY A 386 11.69 0.58 13.76
N ARG A 387 12.02 -0.29 14.72
CA ARG A 387 13.09 -0.09 15.71
C ARG A 387 14.45 -0.62 15.27
N GLY A 388 14.55 -1.15 14.05
CA GLY A 388 15.79 -1.69 13.49
C GLY A 388 16.01 -3.17 13.79
N TYR A 389 15.01 -3.90 14.30
CA TYR A 389 15.12 -5.35 14.44
C TYR A 389 14.86 -6.05 13.10
N HIS A 390 15.59 -7.13 12.85
CA HIS A 390 15.36 -7.95 11.67
C HIS A 390 14.03 -8.71 11.80
N VAL A 391 13.11 -8.44 10.87
CA VAL A 391 11.88 -9.20 10.69
C VAL A 391 11.77 -9.61 9.23
N PRO A 392 11.74 -10.92 8.93
CA PRO A 392 11.59 -11.40 7.56
C PRO A 392 10.31 -10.86 6.91
N ASN A 393 10.27 -10.82 5.57
CA ASN A 393 9.07 -10.39 4.86
C ASN A 393 7.96 -11.44 5.02
N LEU A 394 7.02 -11.18 5.92
CA LEU A 394 5.91 -12.06 6.26
C LEU A 394 4.60 -11.44 5.79
N THR A 395 3.75 -12.22 5.13
CA THR A 395 2.43 -11.77 4.67
C THR A 395 1.31 -12.37 5.53
N MET A 396 0.23 -11.60 5.71
CA MET A 396 -1.01 -12.08 6.34
C MET A 396 -2.03 -12.57 5.29
N ASP A 397 -1.69 -12.47 4.01
CA ASP A 397 -2.54 -12.87 2.90
C ASP A 397 -2.67 -14.40 2.85
N GLY A 398 -3.86 -14.87 2.48
CA GLY A 398 -4.24 -16.28 2.59
C GLY A 398 -4.50 -16.78 4.02
N LEU A 399 -4.00 -16.11 5.06
CA LEU A 399 -4.28 -16.47 6.47
C LEU A 399 -5.55 -15.79 7.00
N ARG A 400 -5.87 -14.61 6.49
CA ARG A 400 -7.07 -13.85 6.88
C ARG A 400 -8.32 -14.47 6.25
N PRO A 401 -9.34 -14.84 7.06
CA PRO A 401 -10.64 -15.23 6.52
C PRO A 401 -11.23 -14.12 5.65
N LYS A 402 -11.84 -14.50 4.51
CA LYS A 402 -12.49 -13.54 3.60
C LYS A 402 -13.53 -12.71 4.36
N LYS A 403 -13.48 -11.39 4.19
CA LYS A 403 -14.50 -10.50 4.77
C LYS A 403 -15.84 -10.83 4.11
N PRO A 404 -16.92 -11.03 4.88
CA PRO A 404 -18.25 -11.22 4.30
C PRO A 404 -18.59 -10.03 3.41
N LYS A 405 -19.19 -10.28 2.23
CA LYS A 405 -19.62 -9.19 1.36
C LYS A 405 -20.72 -8.38 2.05
N LEU A 406 -20.79 -7.08 1.78
CA LEU A 406 -21.78 -6.19 2.41
C LEU A 406 -23.23 -6.67 2.14
N SER A 407 -23.46 -7.32 0.99
CA SER A 407 -24.71 -7.99 0.64
C SER A 407 -25.08 -9.12 1.59
N ASP A 408 -24.10 -9.89 2.05
CA ASP A 408 -24.29 -11.05 2.92
C ASP A 408 -24.51 -10.61 4.37
N VAL A 409 -23.83 -9.53 4.80
CA VAL A 409 -24.06 -8.91 6.11
C VAL A 409 -25.46 -8.30 6.20
N ARG A 410 -25.95 -7.67 5.12
CA ARG A 410 -27.32 -7.13 5.03
C ARG A 410 -28.42 -8.21 5.11
N ARG A 411 -28.09 -9.48 4.83
CA ARG A 411 -29.01 -10.62 5.02
C ARG A 411 -28.99 -11.17 6.45
N ILE A 412 -27.92 -10.93 7.20
CA ILE A 412 -27.76 -11.37 8.59
C ILE A 412 -28.36 -10.34 9.56
N THR A 413 -28.35 -9.06 9.19
CA THR A 413 -29.01 -8.01 9.97
C THR A 413 -30.47 -7.92 9.54
N ASP A 414 -31.37 -8.55 10.28
CA ASP A 414 -32.81 -8.35 10.09
C ASP A 414 -33.10 -6.84 10.17
N LYS A 415 -33.59 -6.27 9.06
CA LYS A 415 -34.11 -4.91 9.09
C LYS A 415 -35.33 -4.90 10.01
N PRO A 416 -35.43 -3.99 10.99
CA PRO A 416 -36.67 -3.81 11.72
C PRO A 416 -37.78 -3.51 10.70
N GLY A 417 -38.77 -4.41 10.64
CA GLY A 417 -39.90 -4.28 9.73
C GLY A 417 -40.74 -3.06 10.08
N PRO A 418 -41.57 -2.56 9.15
CA PRO A 418 -42.39 -1.35 9.34
C PRO A 418 -43.28 -1.37 10.59
N ASN A 419 -43.57 -2.54 11.15
CA ASN A 419 -44.36 -2.72 12.38
C ASN A 419 -43.53 -2.73 13.68
N SER A 420 -42.20 -2.62 13.62
CA SER A 420 -41.32 -2.57 14.80
C SER A 420 -40.88 -1.15 15.19
N CYS A 421 -41.28 -0.14 14.42
CA CYS A 421 -41.25 1.25 14.85
C CYS A 421 -42.60 1.61 15.47
N ALA A 422 -42.74 1.46 16.79
CA ALA A 422 -43.83 2.11 17.49
C ALA A 422 -43.73 3.63 17.24
N PRO A 423 -44.83 4.33 16.92
CA PRO A 423 -44.79 5.77 16.71
C PRO A 423 -44.41 6.43 18.05
N CYS A 424 -43.20 6.97 18.12
CA CYS A 424 -42.74 7.73 19.28
C CYS A 424 -43.46 9.09 19.30
N SER A 425 -44.72 9.08 19.73
CA SER A 425 -45.58 10.28 19.83
C SER A 425 -45.17 11.23 20.97
N THR A 426 -44.04 11.00 21.62
CA THR A 426 -43.52 11.84 22.72
C THR A 426 -42.52 12.91 22.25
N CYS A 427 -42.09 12.92 20.99
CA CYS A 427 -41.28 14.01 20.45
C CYS A 427 -42.14 15.17 19.91
N ARG A 428 -42.87 15.85 20.80
CA ARG A 428 -43.56 17.10 20.50
C ARG A 428 -42.95 18.25 21.29
N SER A 429 -41.72 18.64 20.92
CA SER A 429 -41.13 19.93 21.28
C SER A 429 -39.78 20.04 20.59
N LEU A 430 -39.74 20.71 19.43
CA LEU A 430 -38.70 21.65 18.99
C LEU A 430 -39.00 22.04 17.54
N ARG A 431 -39.98 22.93 17.36
CA ARG A 431 -39.99 23.85 16.22
C ARG A 431 -39.01 24.98 16.52
N ALA A 432 -38.14 25.24 15.54
CA ALA A 432 -37.51 26.52 15.19
C ALA A 432 -36.96 27.41 16.33
N ALA A 433 -35.64 27.46 16.46
CA ALA A 433 -34.94 28.67 16.91
C ALA A 433 -33.55 28.77 16.26
N ARG A 434 -33.46 29.66 15.27
CA ARG A 434 -32.23 30.17 14.68
C ARG A 434 -31.63 31.19 15.64
N VAL A 435 -30.53 30.89 16.33
CA VAL A 435 -29.74 31.93 17.03
C VAL A 435 -28.24 31.62 16.99
N ARG A 436 -27.49 32.59 16.46
CA ARG A 436 -26.03 32.82 16.61
C ARG A 436 -25.53 32.47 18.02
N ARG A 437 -24.25 32.07 18.16
CA ARG A 437 -23.27 32.93 18.86
C ARG A 437 -21.84 32.45 18.80
N ASN A 438 -21.02 33.48 18.74
CA ASN A 438 -19.58 33.54 18.82
C ASN A 438 -19.16 33.61 20.31
N ARG A 439 -17.99 33.01 20.61
CA ARG A 439 -17.01 33.34 21.67
C ARG A 439 -17.39 33.39 23.18
N ARG A 440 -16.54 32.65 23.90
CA ARG A 440 -15.83 32.93 25.18
C ARG A 440 -16.43 32.44 26.51
N ALA A 441 -15.60 31.61 27.14
CA ALA A 441 -15.06 31.69 28.51
C ALA A 441 -15.58 30.72 29.60
N LYS A 442 -14.62 29.89 30.03
CA LYS A 442 -14.27 29.46 31.41
C LYS A 442 -15.33 28.77 32.29
N GLY A 443 -14.92 27.61 32.83
CA GLY A 443 -15.40 27.10 34.11
C GLY A 443 -15.43 25.58 34.18
N HIS A 444 -14.49 24.99 34.94
CA HIS A 444 -14.54 23.61 35.39
C HIS A 444 -15.81 23.34 36.20
N THR A 445 -16.45 22.19 35.98
CA THR A 445 -16.84 21.24 37.04
C THR A 445 -17.24 19.90 36.42
N SER A 446 -16.73 18.84 37.04
CA SER A 446 -16.95 17.44 36.70
C SER A 446 -18.31 16.99 37.24
N THR A 447 -19.16 16.40 36.38
CA THR A 447 -20.34 15.65 36.82
C THR A 447 -20.46 14.36 36.00
N ILE A 448 -20.29 13.25 36.72
CA ILE A 448 -20.49 11.87 36.26
C ILE A 448 -21.97 11.67 35.95
N LEU A 449 -22.31 11.37 34.69
CA LEU A 449 -23.63 10.88 34.31
C LEU A 449 -23.50 9.42 33.83
N ARG A 450 -23.88 8.49 34.71
CA ARG A 450 -24.16 7.09 34.36
C ARG A 450 -25.41 7.08 33.48
N ILE A 451 -25.23 6.81 32.19
CA ILE A 451 -26.36 6.44 31.31
C ILE A 451 -26.55 4.93 31.45
N ILE A 452 -27.63 4.58 32.15
CA ILE A 452 -28.22 3.24 32.18
C ILE A 452 -28.83 3.02 30.79
N PHE A 453 -28.26 2.10 30.01
CA PHE A 453 -28.92 1.62 28.80
C PHE A 453 -30.10 0.73 29.19
N CYS A 454 -31.31 1.23 28.95
CA CYS A 454 -32.50 0.40 28.83
C CYS A 454 -32.48 -0.23 27.43
N PRO A 455 -32.60 -1.56 27.28
CA PRO A 455 -32.56 -2.20 25.97
C PRO A 455 -33.96 -2.17 25.33
N CYS A 456 -34.06 -1.55 24.15
CA CYS A 456 -35.09 -1.83 23.15
C CYS A 456 -34.42 -1.84 21.78
#